data_AF-A0A662VT12-F1
#
_entry.id   AF-A0A662VT12-F1
#
_cell.length_a   1.000
_cell.length_b   1.000
_cell.length_c   1.000
_cell.angle_alpha   90.00
_cell.angle_beta   90.00
_cell.angle_gamma   90.00
#
_symmetry.space_group_name_H-M   'P 1'
#
loop_
_entity.id
_entity.type
_entity.pdbx_description
1 polymer ?
#
loop_
_entity_poly.entity_id
_entity_poly.type
_entity_poly.pdbx_seq_one_letter_code
_entity_poly.pdbx_strand_id
1 'polypeptide(L)'
;MDEECKKLLAEKDKEIEKLKKKIMFYELKLTYQDIIEDEELERIVNLPPEQIVIEIGKLLKEDKKRTVIGKKEAALGVGEAIVNIDLAFTQKYDFNNSNVAFVSKNIMKDLGIKEGDQVMIEKDDVVQLKAISYSKPNFVIIPTWAKNKINAKIKDIVKVRKFRG
;
A
#
# COMPACT_ATOMS: atom_id res chain seq x y z
N MET A 1 14.76 -5.19 51.34
CA MET A 1 13.64 -5.27 50.38
C MET A 1 13.34 -6.75 50.19
N ASP A 2 12.11 -7.16 50.49
CA ASP A 2 11.64 -8.55 50.53
C ASP A 2 11.71 -9.21 49.13
N GLU A 3 12.02 -10.51 49.06
CA GLU A 3 12.13 -11.23 47.77
C GLU A 3 10.80 -11.27 47.00
N GLU A 4 9.69 -11.35 47.73
CA GLU A 4 8.34 -11.30 47.16
C GLU A 4 8.06 -9.94 46.50
N CYS A 5 8.45 -8.83 47.14
CA CYS A 5 8.32 -7.50 46.56
C CYS A 5 9.13 -7.34 45.26
N LYS A 6 10.33 -7.94 45.18
CA LYS A 6 11.16 -7.88 43.95
C LYS A 6 10.52 -8.64 42.79
N LYS A 7 9.90 -9.81 43.04
CA LYS A 7 9.18 -10.57 42.02
C LYS A 7 7.95 -9.80 41.52
N LEU A 8 7.17 -9.24 42.45
CA LEU A 8 5.98 -8.46 42.11
C LEU A 8 6.32 -7.21 41.28
N LEU A 9 7.41 -6.51 41.62
CA LEU A 9 7.92 -5.37 40.86
C LEU A 9 8.30 -5.78 39.43
N ALA A 10 9.06 -6.86 39.26
CA ALA A 10 9.48 -7.33 37.94
C ALA A 10 8.31 -7.77 37.05
N GLU A 11 7.25 -8.34 37.63
CA GLU A 11 6.01 -8.67 36.89
C GLU A 11 5.28 -7.39 36.44
N LYS A 12 5.16 -6.41 37.33
CA LYS A 12 4.51 -5.14 37.02
C LYS A 12 5.28 -4.32 35.99
N ASP A 13 6.61 -4.31 36.05
CA ASP A 13 7.45 -3.63 35.05
C ASP A 13 7.27 -4.25 33.66
N LYS A 14 7.18 -5.58 33.55
CA LYS A 14 6.89 -6.26 32.28
C LYS A 14 5.50 -5.90 31.74
N GLU A 15 4.51 -5.80 32.62
CA GLU A 15 3.15 -5.41 32.27
C GLU A 15 3.11 -3.97 31.76
N ILE A 16 3.81 -3.05 32.43
CA ILE A 16 3.97 -1.65 32.01
C ILE A 16 4.63 -1.56 30.63
N GLU A 17 5.71 -2.30 30.39
CA GLU A 17 6.38 -2.29 29.09
C GLU A 17 5.50 -2.81 27.96
N LYS A 18 4.72 -3.87 28.23
CA LYS A 18 3.73 -4.38 27.27
C LYS A 18 2.65 -3.34 26.94
N LEU A 19 2.17 -2.61 27.94
CA LEU A 19 1.16 -1.56 27.76
C LEU A 19 1.72 -0.35 26.99
N LYS A 20 2.94 0.09 27.31
CA LYS A 20 3.62 1.17 26.57
C LYS A 20 3.75 0.85 25.08
N LYS A 21 4.19 -0.36 24.75
CA LYS A 21 4.29 -0.82 23.35
C LYS A 21 2.94 -0.78 22.63
N LYS A 22 1.86 -1.22 23.30
CA LYS A 22 0.51 -1.15 22.73
C LYS A 22 0.05 0.28 22.48
N ILE A 23 0.26 1.18 23.44
CA ILE A 23 -0.10 2.60 23.30
C ILE A 23 0.64 3.19 22.11
N MET A 24 1.96 3.00 22.05
CA MET A 24 2.79 3.49 20.95
C MET A 24 2.35 2.95 19.58
N PHE A 25 1.97 1.68 19.50
CA PHE A 25 1.39 1.12 18.27
C PHE A 25 0.13 1.89 17.83
N TYR A 26 -0.83 2.10 18.73
CA TYR A 26 -2.06 2.78 18.35
C TYR A 26 -1.86 4.27 18.02
N GLU A 27 -0.95 4.97 18.73
CA GLU A 27 -0.61 6.35 18.43
C GLU A 27 0.02 6.51 17.04
N LEU A 28 0.97 5.64 16.71
CA LEU A 28 1.60 5.62 15.40
C LEU A 28 0.63 5.20 14.31
N LYS A 29 -0.24 4.22 14.58
CA LYS A 29 -1.30 3.79 13.65
C LYS A 29 -2.22 4.95 13.31
N LEU A 30 -2.74 5.65 14.31
CA LEU A 30 -3.61 6.81 14.09
C LEU A 30 -2.92 7.92 13.28
N THR A 31 -1.62 8.12 13.49
CA THR A 31 -0.84 9.17 12.83
C THR A 31 -0.46 8.80 11.39
N TYR A 32 -0.17 7.53 11.14
CA TYR A 32 0.48 7.07 9.90
C TYR A 32 -0.31 5.98 9.15
N GLN A 33 -1.58 5.74 9.47
CA GLN A 33 -2.43 4.71 8.86
C GLN A 33 -2.46 4.73 7.32
N ASP A 34 -2.28 5.91 6.71
CA ASP A 34 -2.32 6.08 5.25
C ASP A 34 -0.96 5.80 4.58
N ILE A 35 0.09 5.57 5.38
CA ILE A 35 1.49 5.50 4.94
C ILE A 35 2.14 4.18 5.38
N ILE A 36 1.82 3.68 6.57
CA ILE A 36 2.46 2.50 7.18
C ILE A 36 1.40 1.44 7.45
N GLU A 37 1.59 0.25 6.87
CA GLU A 37 0.73 -0.91 7.07
C GLU A 37 0.91 -1.50 8.49
N ASP A 38 -0.15 -2.14 9.01
CA ASP A 38 -0.18 -2.69 10.38
C ASP A 38 0.99 -3.65 10.66
N GLU A 39 1.32 -4.54 9.72
CA GLU A 39 2.39 -5.54 9.82
C GLU A 39 3.77 -4.89 9.99
N GLU A 40 4.00 -3.79 9.26
CA GLU A 40 5.26 -3.06 9.33
C GLU A 40 5.34 -2.23 10.61
N LEU A 41 4.21 -1.69 11.05
CA LEU A 41 4.12 -0.95 12.31
C LEU A 41 4.38 -1.85 13.53
N GLU A 42 3.87 -3.08 13.55
CA GLU A 42 4.16 -4.06 14.61
C GLU A 42 5.65 -4.37 14.71
N ARG A 43 6.34 -4.47 13.56
CA ARG A 43 7.80 -4.65 13.52
C ARG A 43 8.52 -3.45 14.12
N ILE A 44 8.11 -2.23 13.76
CA ILE A 44 8.75 -0.98 14.20
C ILE A 44 8.60 -0.81 15.71
N VAL A 45 7.41 -1.00 16.27
CA VAL A 45 7.10 -0.79 17.70
C VAL A 45 7.94 -1.67 18.63
N ASN A 46 8.51 -2.76 18.11
CA ASN A 46 9.39 -3.65 18.86
C ASN A 46 10.86 -3.22 18.88
N LEU A 47 11.23 -2.19 18.13
CA LEU A 47 12.59 -1.64 18.10
C LEU A 47 12.85 -0.69 19.27
N PRO A 48 14.14 -0.38 19.55
CA PRO A 48 14.50 0.71 20.46
C PRO A 48 13.91 2.06 19.98
N PRO A 49 13.57 2.99 20.89
CA PRO A 49 12.96 4.28 20.54
C PRO A 49 13.72 5.05 19.45
N GLU A 50 15.05 5.05 19.48
CA GLU A 50 15.89 5.74 18.50
C GLU A 50 15.75 5.13 17.10
N GLN A 51 15.63 3.80 17.03
CA GLN A 51 15.46 3.06 15.78
C GLN A 51 14.05 3.24 15.22
N ILE A 52 13.03 3.37 16.07
CA ILE A 52 11.65 3.68 15.67
C ILE A 52 11.61 4.97 14.86
N VAL A 53 12.22 6.03 15.39
CA VAL A 53 12.27 7.35 14.73
C VAL A 53 12.96 7.25 13.36
N ILE A 54 14.05 6.49 13.28
CA ILE A 54 14.80 6.30 12.04
C ILE A 54 13.94 5.58 10.98
N GLU A 55 13.27 4.47 11.34
CA GLU A 55 12.49 3.70 10.36
C GLU A 55 11.23 4.42 9.90
N ILE A 56 10.53 5.10 10.81
CA ILE A 56 9.43 5.98 10.43
C ILE A 56 9.94 7.07 9.46
N GLY A 57 11.10 7.68 9.76
CA GLY A 57 11.71 8.68 8.90
C GLY A 57 12.06 8.17 7.49
N LYS A 58 12.54 6.92 7.38
CA LYS A 58 12.80 6.29 6.07
C LYS A 58 11.52 6.07 5.28
N LEU A 59 10.49 5.50 5.90
CA LEU A 59 9.20 5.24 5.26
C LEU A 59 8.55 6.53 4.75
N LEU A 60 8.57 7.59 5.55
CA LEU A 60 8.07 8.90 5.14
C LEU A 60 8.86 9.50 3.97
N LYS A 61 10.18 9.26 3.89
CA LYS A 61 11.02 9.75 2.80
C LYS A 61 10.77 8.97 1.51
N GLU A 62 10.54 7.66 1.61
CA GLU A 62 10.15 6.82 0.47
C GLU A 62 8.77 7.20 -0.06
N ASP A 63 7.79 7.40 0.82
CA ASP A 63 6.46 7.85 0.44
C ASP A 63 6.48 9.23 -0.24
N LYS A 64 7.26 10.18 0.30
CA LYS A 64 7.49 11.48 -0.36
C LYS A 64 8.15 11.33 -1.73
N LYS A 65 9.12 10.44 -1.89
CA LYS A 65 9.74 10.19 -3.21
C LYS A 65 8.73 9.59 -4.18
N ARG A 66 7.93 8.61 -3.76
CA ARG A 66 6.83 8.03 -4.55
C ARG A 66 5.81 9.09 -4.95
N THR A 67 5.43 9.97 -4.02
CA THR A 67 4.51 11.08 -4.26
C THR A 67 5.09 12.12 -5.24
N VAL A 68 6.39 12.44 -5.14
CA VAL A 68 7.04 13.42 -6.03
C VAL A 68 7.24 12.86 -7.44
N ILE A 69 7.58 11.58 -7.58
CA ILE A 69 7.66 10.88 -8.86
C ILE A 69 6.25 10.80 -9.48
N GLY A 70 5.25 10.35 -8.70
CA GLY A 70 3.86 10.30 -9.12
C GLY A 70 3.29 11.66 -9.56
N LYS A 71 3.66 12.78 -8.90
CA LYS A 71 3.23 14.13 -9.31
C LYS A 71 3.87 14.62 -10.61
N LYS A 72 5.15 14.30 -10.85
CA LYS A 72 5.83 14.64 -12.12
C LYS A 72 5.29 13.82 -13.29
N GLU A 73 4.99 12.54 -13.06
CA GLU A 73 4.40 11.69 -14.08
C GLU A 73 2.91 11.99 -14.31
N ALA A 74 2.15 12.37 -13.28
CA ALA A 74 0.75 12.76 -13.43
C ALA A 74 0.57 14.00 -14.31
N ALA A 75 1.52 14.94 -14.24
CA ALA A 75 1.57 16.09 -15.16
C ALA A 75 1.78 15.67 -16.63
N LEU A 76 2.36 14.49 -16.87
CA LEU A 76 2.53 13.84 -18.17
C LEU A 76 1.39 12.84 -18.50
N GLY A 77 0.37 12.72 -17.64
CA GLY A 77 -0.76 11.81 -17.81
C GLY A 77 -0.46 10.34 -17.50
N VAL A 78 0.60 10.07 -16.72
CA VAL A 78 1.02 8.73 -16.30
C VAL A 78 1.03 8.64 -14.77
N GLY A 79 0.42 7.62 -14.20
CA GLY A 79 0.47 7.34 -12.76
C GLY A 79 1.14 6.00 -12.50
N GLU A 80 1.77 5.83 -11.34
CA GLU A 80 2.34 4.56 -10.92
C GLU A 80 1.37 3.83 -10.00
N ALA A 81 1.25 2.51 -10.16
CA ALA A 81 0.42 1.65 -9.33
C ALA A 81 1.15 0.36 -8.98
N ILE A 82 0.90 -0.16 -7.78
CA ILE A 82 1.44 -1.45 -7.33
C ILE A 82 0.44 -2.55 -7.71
N VAL A 83 0.92 -3.61 -8.35
CA VAL A 83 0.07 -4.76 -8.69
C VAL A 83 -0.28 -5.53 -7.41
N ASN A 84 -1.57 -5.73 -7.17
CA ASN A 84 -2.07 -6.48 -6.02
C ASN A 84 -3.07 -7.57 -6.43
N ILE A 85 -3.42 -8.43 -5.47
CA ILE A 85 -4.48 -9.42 -5.58
C ILE A 85 -5.57 -9.07 -4.58
N ASP A 86 -6.81 -9.14 -5.04
CA ASP A 86 -7.99 -9.03 -4.20
C ASP A 86 -8.88 -10.25 -4.42
N LEU A 87 -9.35 -10.86 -3.33
CA LEU A 87 -10.12 -12.09 -3.39
C LEU A 87 -11.49 -11.86 -4.06
N ALA A 88 -12.13 -10.71 -3.80
CA ALA A 88 -13.41 -10.36 -4.41
C ALA A 88 -13.25 -10.07 -5.91
N PHE A 89 -12.13 -9.46 -6.30
CA PHE A 89 -11.76 -9.33 -7.71
C PHE A 89 -11.56 -10.70 -8.35
N THR A 90 -10.75 -11.56 -7.73
CA THR A 90 -10.38 -12.87 -8.29
C THR A 90 -11.61 -13.74 -8.55
N GLN A 91 -12.56 -13.76 -7.62
CA GLN A 91 -13.78 -14.56 -7.74
C GLN A 91 -14.74 -14.08 -8.84
N LYS A 92 -14.74 -12.79 -9.18
CA LYS A 92 -15.74 -12.20 -10.09
C LYS A 92 -15.18 -11.75 -11.44
N TYR A 93 -13.92 -11.36 -11.49
CA TYR A 93 -13.31 -10.66 -12.61
C TYR A 93 -11.99 -11.28 -13.06
N ASP A 94 -11.44 -12.27 -12.37
CA ASP A 94 -10.23 -12.99 -12.84
C ASP A 94 -10.62 -14.22 -13.66
N PHE A 95 -11.07 -13.96 -14.88
CA PHE A 95 -11.32 -14.99 -15.90
C PHE A 95 -10.66 -14.57 -17.21
N ASN A 96 -10.44 -15.55 -18.10
CA ASN A 96 -9.83 -15.31 -19.40
C ASN A 96 -10.65 -14.27 -20.20
N ASN A 97 -9.97 -13.26 -20.75
CA ASN A 97 -10.56 -12.12 -21.47
C ASN A 97 -11.38 -11.13 -20.63
N SER A 98 -11.34 -11.23 -19.30
CA SER A 98 -11.85 -10.14 -18.45
C SER A 98 -11.14 -8.83 -18.84
N ASN A 99 -11.93 -7.82 -19.16
CA ASN A 99 -11.44 -6.54 -19.65
C ASN A 99 -11.47 -5.46 -18.57
N VAL A 100 -11.39 -5.85 -17.30
CA VAL A 100 -11.58 -4.96 -16.15
C VAL A 100 -10.30 -4.89 -15.33
N ALA A 101 -9.93 -3.67 -14.91
CA ALA A 101 -8.91 -3.42 -13.91
C ALA A 101 -9.51 -2.63 -12.75
N PHE A 102 -9.19 -3.02 -11.53
CA PHE A 102 -9.53 -2.23 -10.35
C PHE A 102 -8.38 -1.26 -10.10
N VAL A 103 -8.65 0.04 -10.23
CA VAL A 103 -7.65 1.11 -10.11
C VAL A 103 -7.97 1.94 -8.89
N SER A 104 -6.96 2.26 -8.09
CA SER A 104 -7.17 3.05 -6.87
C SER A 104 -7.80 4.41 -7.15
N LYS A 105 -8.71 4.82 -6.28
CA LYS A 105 -9.42 6.11 -6.40
C LYS A 105 -8.48 7.32 -6.51
N ASN A 106 -7.34 7.30 -5.82
CA ASN A 106 -6.36 8.38 -5.88
C ASN A 106 -5.70 8.45 -7.26
N ILE A 107 -5.23 7.33 -7.82
CA ILE A 107 -4.66 7.26 -9.17
C ILE A 107 -5.72 7.71 -10.20
N MET A 108 -6.96 7.24 -10.07
CA MET A 108 -8.04 7.63 -10.96
C MET A 108 -8.29 9.15 -10.91
N LYS A 109 -8.32 9.73 -9.70
CA LYS A 109 -8.52 11.17 -9.50
C LYS A 109 -7.36 11.98 -10.09
N ASP A 110 -6.12 11.58 -9.83
CA ASP A 110 -4.92 12.28 -10.29
C ASP A 110 -4.79 12.25 -11.82
N LEU A 111 -5.22 11.17 -12.46
CA LEU A 111 -5.20 11.00 -13.92
C LEU A 111 -6.50 11.41 -14.62
N GLY A 112 -7.52 11.86 -13.88
CA GLY A 112 -8.84 12.22 -14.43
C GLY A 112 -9.57 11.05 -15.10
N ILE A 113 -9.39 9.82 -14.60
CA ILE A 113 -10.04 8.59 -15.05
C ILE A 113 -11.37 8.44 -14.30
N LYS A 114 -12.45 8.15 -15.03
CA LYS A 114 -13.77 7.82 -14.46
C LYS A 114 -13.99 6.31 -14.48
N GLU A 115 -14.94 5.81 -13.68
CA GLU A 115 -15.35 4.41 -13.78
C GLU A 115 -15.89 4.11 -15.18
N GLY A 116 -15.46 2.98 -15.74
CA GLY A 116 -15.77 2.56 -17.10
C GLY A 116 -14.84 3.09 -18.19
N ASP A 117 -14.01 4.12 -17.89
CA ASP A 117 -13.00 4.61 -18.83
C ASP A 117 -11.97 3.51 -19.13
N GLN A 118 -11.41 3.53 -20.34
CA GLN A 118 -10.27 2.67 -20.66
C GLN A 118 -8.98 3.23 -20.09
N VAL A 119 -8.19 2.33 -19.53
CA VAL A 119 -6.86 2.59 -18.99
C VAL A 119 -5.84 1.67 -19.64
N MET A 120 -4.66 2.22 -19.90
CA MET A 120 -3.48 1.47 -20.31
C MET A 120 -2.66 1.14 -19.07
N ILE A 121 -2.34 -0.13 -18.89
CA ILE A 121 -1.45 -0.62 -17.85
C ILE A 121 -0.22 -1.19 -18.52
N GLU A 122 0.95 -0.71 -18.13
CA GLU A 122 2.21 -0.93 -18.83
C GLU A 122 3.33 -1.30 -17.85
N LYS A 123 4.10 -2.32 -18.23
CA LYS A 123 5.37 -2.66 -17.59
C LYS A 123 6.39 -3.04 -18.66
N ASP A 124 6.41 -4.32 -19.05
CA ASP A 124 7.25 -4.81 -20.16
C ASP A 124 6.48 -4.80 -21.49
N ASP A 125 5.16 -4.98 -21.42
CA ASP A 125 4.19 -4.82 -22.51
C ASP A 125 3.02 -3.96 -22.00
N VAL A 126 2.01 -3.72 -22.85
CA VAL A 126 0.85 -2.90 -22.54
C VAL A 126 -0.47 -3.64 -22.71
N VAL A 127 -1.39 -3.41 -21.78
CA VAL A 127 -2.77 -3.92 -21.82
C VAL A 127 -3.75 -2.79 -21.64
N GLN A 128 -4.91 -2.92 -22.31
CA GLN A 128 -6.02 -1.99 -22.20
C GLN A 128 -7.16 -2.65 -21.43
N LEU A 129 -7.59 -2.03 -20.35
CA LEU A 129 -8.64 -2.53 -19.46
C LEU A 129 -9.59 -1.38 -19.10
N LYS A 130 -10.83 -1.69 -18.73
CA LYS A 130 -11.80 -0.73 -18.19
C LYS A 130 -11.54 -0.54 -16.70
N ALA A 131 -11.43 0.70 -16.25
CA ALA A 131 -11.20 1.01 -14.85
C ALA A 131 -12.48 0.89 -14.02
N ILE A 132 -12.37 0.21 -12.88
CA ILE A 132 -13.34 0.23 -11.78
C ILE A 132 -12.63 0.78 -10.55
N SER A 133 -13.32 1.59 -9.75
CA SER A 133 -12.66 2.20 -8.59
C SER A 133 -12.34 1.16 -7.52
N TYR A 134 -11.13 1.28 -6.96
CA TYR A 134 -10.67 0.49 -5.83
C TYR A 134 -10.41 1.39 -4.62
N SER A 135 -10.84 0.94 -3.44
CA SER A 135 -10.78 1.73 -2.21
C SER A 135 -9.36 1.86 -1.65
N LYS A 136 -8.51 0.84 -1.80
CA LYS A 136 -7.13 0.92 -1.30
C LYS A 136 -6.31 1.86 -2.18
N PRO A 137 -5.43 2.70 -1.61
CA PRO A 137 -4.62 3.64 -2.35
C PRO A 137 -3.48 2.96 -3.11
N ASN A 138 -3.01 3.57 -4.20
CA ASN A 138 -1.79 3.20 -4.94
C ASN A 138 -1.72 1.77 -5.52
N PHE A 139 -2.79 1.00 -5.47
CA PHE A 139 -2.88 -0.34 -6.05
C PHE A 139 -3.60 -0.36 -7.40
N VAL A 140 -3.24 -1.37 -8.18
CA VAL A 140 -4.01 -1.83 -9.33
C VAL A 140 -4.17 -3.35 -9.25
N ILE A 141 -5.37 -3.83 -9.51
CA ILE A 141 -5.64 -5.27 -9.60
C ILE A 141 -6.10 -5.54 -11.02
N ILE A 142 -5.40 -6.48 -11.65
CA ILE A 142 -5.61 -6.86 -13.04
C ILE A 142 -5.81 -8.37 -13.14
N PRO A 143 -6.51 -8.86 -14.17
CA PRO A 143 -6.66 -10.28 -14.41
C PRO A 143 -5.30 -10.98 -14.60
N THR A 144 -5.27 -12.28 -14.31
CA THR A 144 -4.06 -13.11 -14.42
C THR A 144 -3.50 -13.11 -15.84
N TRP A 145 -4.35 -13.13 -16.87
CA TRP A 145 -3.90 -13.06 -18.27
C TRP A 145 -3.17 -11.73 -18.57
N ALA A 146 -3.70 -10.62 -18.04
CA ALA A 146 -3.15 -9.29 -18.27
C ALA A 146 -1.80 -9.14 -17.53
N LYS A 147 -1.74 -9.63 -16.30
CA LYS A 147 -0.51 -9.72 -15.49
C LYS A 147 0.59 -10.50 -16.20
N ASN A 148 0.23 -11.67 -16.77
CA ASN A 148 1.17 -12.50 -17.52
C ASN A 148 1.65 -11.80 -18.80
N LYS A 149 0.75 -11.11 -19.52
CA LYS A 149 1.09 -10.39 -20.75
C LYS A 149 2.10 -9.26 -20.49
N ILE A 150 1.91 -8.47 -19.44
CA ILE A 150 2.85 -7.39 -19.06
C ILE A 150 4.04 -7.89 -18.23
N ASN A 151 4.16 -9.20 -18.00
CA ASN A 151 5.20 -9.82 -17.16
C ASN A 151 5.34 -9.17 -15.76
N ALA A 152 4.21 -8.82 -15.15
CA ALA A 152 4.16 -8.26 -13.81
C ALA A 152 3.99 -9.34 -12.73
N LYS A 153 4.62 -9.12 -11.58
CA LYS A 153 4.42 -9.91 -10.36
C LYS A 153 3.63 -9.09 -9.34
N ILE A 154 3.08 -9.77 -8.34
CA ILE A 154 2.48 -9.10 -7.18
C ILE A 154 3.56 -8.22 -6.54
N LYS A 155 3.19 -6.99 -6.17
CA LYS A 155 4.05 -5.94 -5.63
C LYS A 155 4.97 -5.25 -6.65
N ASP A 156 4.92 -5.62 -7.94
CA ASP A 156 5.60 -4.84 -8.97
C ASP A 156 4.90 -3.50 -9.18
N ILE A 157 5.69 -2.49 -9.56
CA ILE A 157 5.20 -1.19 -9.97
C ILE A 157 4.90 -1.24 -11.46
N VAL A 158 3.72 -0.76 -11.85
CA VAL A 158 3.28 -0.63 -13.24
C VAL A 158 2.81 0.78 -13.50
N LYS A 159 2.91 1.21 -14.76
CA LYS A 159 2.44 2.51 -15.22
C LYS A 159 0.98 2.41 -15.64
N VAL A 160 0.16 3.34 -15.18
CA VAL A 160 -1.26 3.46 -15.48
C VAL A 160 -1.48 4.78 -16.20
N ARG A 161 -2.19 4.74 -17.33
CA ARG A 161 -2.50 5.94 -18.12
C ARG A 161 -3.95 5.90 -18.56
N LYS A 162 -4.58 7.07 -18.68
CA LYS A 162 -5.90 7.15 -19.32
C LYS A 162 -5.74 6.91 -20.82
N PHE A 163 -6.50 5.97 -21.38
CA PHE A 163 -6.56 5.79 -22.83
C PHE A 163 -7.33 6.99 -23.44
N ARG A 164 -6.69 7.70 -24.36
CA ARG A 164 -7.33 8.75 -25.17
C ARG A 164 -7.51 8.18 -26.58
N GLY A 165 -8.64 7.53 -26.80
CA GLY A 165 -9.12 7.16 -28.14
C GLY A 165 -9.84 8.32 -28.79
#